data_AF-A0A6V7QSJ0-F1
#
_entry.id   AF-A0A6V7QSJ0-F1
#
_cell.length_a   1.000
_cell.length_b   1.000
_cell.length_c   1.000
_cell.angle_alpha   90.00
_cell.angle_beta   90.00
_cell.angle_gamma   90.00
#
_symmetry.space_group_name_H-M   'P 1'
#
loop_
_entity.id
_entity.type
_entity.pdbx_description
1 polymer ?
#
loop_
_entity_poly.entity_id
_entity_poly.type
_entity_poly.pdbx_seq_one_letter_code
_entity_poly.pdbx_strand_id
1 'polypeptide(L)'
;MYGAYLSNICCIYGRELRVQCSRCHNHCPKRSRLQQTDYCLDVMIQSIDSSVLVNFKQKTKYKLVYMIDEYVSDALPSSLADIKTFADAVAVHKGSIYAVDEYFITNQTNLVEHLKAAGLLVYVYVLRNEFTSQPWDFFADATVEINSYVAGVGVDGLITDFPATARRYKRNSCFNLGNNTPVYMETIQAGGLLQLIIPQARPPAMPPMPALNVSDVVEPPLPPVALKPPPASPANSPASPHSAAARRTTASVFALLLVILSTILLV
;
A
#
# COMPACT_ATOMS: atom_id res chain seq x y z
N MET A 1 6.37 19.96 -20.92
CA MET A 1 5.85 19.42 -19.64
C MET A 1 4.59 18.63 -19.92
N TYR A 2 4.66 17.30 -20.07
CA TYR A 2 3.52 16.38 -19.92
C TYR A 2 4.10 14.99 -19.75
N GLY A 3 4.33 14.60 -18.50
CA GLY A 3 4.54 13.23 -18.07
C GLY A 3 3.64 13.04 -16.86
N ALA A 4 2.75 12.05 -16.92
CA ALA A 4 2.02 11.40 -15.83
C ALA A 4 0.72 10.83 -16.38
N TYR A 5 0.65 9.52 -16.66
CA TYR A 5 -0.60 8.73 -16.66
C TYR A 5 -0.30 7.21 -16.58
N LEU A 6 0.80 6.83 -15.91
CA LEU A 6 1.16 5.43 -15.63
C LEU A 6 1.66 5.27 -14.19
N SER A 7 1.28 6.16 -13.28
CA SER A 7 1.84 6.21 -11.92
C SER A 7 1.09 5.34 -10.89
N ASN A 8 -0.07 4.77 -11.21
CA ASN A 8 -0.97 4.18 -10.20
C ASN A 8 -1.11 2.65 -10.28
N ILE A 9 -0.34 1.95 -11.12
CA ILE A 9 -0.39 0.48 -11.19
C ILE A 9 0.76 -0.09 -10.35
N CYS A 10 0.41 -0.67 -9.21
CA CYS A 10 1.36 -1.43 -8.39
C CYS A 10 1.13 -2.93 -8.58
N CYS A 11 2.16 -3.67 -9.00
CA CYS A 11 2.13 -5.13 -9.02
C CYS A 11 2.50 -5.67 -7.63
N ILE A 12 1.52 -6.19 -6.90
CA ILE A 12 1.80 -6.87 -5.63
C ILE A 12 2.23 -8.30 -5.94
N TYR A 13 3.46 -8.65 -5.55
CA TYR A 13 3.99 -10.01 -5.66
C TYR A 13 3.79 -10.77 -4.35
N GLY A 14 2.78 -11.64 -4.30
CA GLY A 14 2.53 -12.53 -3.16
C GLY A 14 3.44 -13.75 -3.21
N ARG A 15 4.40 -13.88 -2.29
CA ARG A 15 5.14 -15.15 -2.07
C ARG A 15 4.37 -16.03 -1.08
N GLU A 16 3.44 -16.82 -1.60
CA GLU A 16 2.72 -17.84 -0.83
C GLU A 16 3.52 -19.16 -0.81
N LEU A 17 4.18 -19.44 0.32
CA LEU A 17 4.87 -20.71 0.59
C LEU A 17 3.90 -21.66 1.31
N ARG A 18 2.84 -22.11 0.63
CA ARG A 18 2.08 -23.28 1.07
C ARG A 18 1.32 -23.90 -0.12
N VAL A 19 1.97 -24.80 -0.84
CA VAL A 19 1.30 -25.66 -1.82
C VAL A 19 1.13 -27.05 -1.20
N GLN A 20 -0.09 -27.35 -0.77
CA GLN A 20 -0.55 -28.74 -0.74
C GLN A 20 -0.91 -29.08 -2.19
N CYS A 21 0.04 -29.70 -2.90
CA CYS A 21 -0.10 -30.04 -4.31
C CYS A 21 -0.91 -31.34 -4.40
N SER A 22 -2.22 -31.25 -4.58
CA SER A 22 -3.07 -32.40 -4.93
C SER A 22 -3.49 -32.28 -6.41
N ARG A 23 -2.95 -33.20 -7.21
CA ARG A 23 -3.19 -33.45 -8.65
C ARG A 23 -2.41 -32.62 -9.67
N CYS A 24 -1.21 -33.09 -10.00
CA CYS A 24 -0.73 -33.07 -11.38
C CYS A 24 -0.54 -34.52 -11.86
N HIS A 25 -1.34 -34.93 -12.85
CA HIS A 25 -1.30 -36.25 -13.47
C HIS A 25 -0.17 -36.29 -14.52
N ASN A 26 0.78 -37.21 -14.32
CA ASN A 26 1.60 -37.93 -15.31
C ASN A 26 2.33 -37.17 -16.44
N HIS A 27 3.49 -36.56 -16.13
CA HIS A 27 4.77 -36.81 -16.85
C HIS A 27 5.88 -35.97 -16.20
N CYS A 28 6.85 -36.62 -15.55
CA CYS A 28 8.07 -35.95 -15.07
C CYS A 28 9.28 -36.88 -15.27
N PRO A 29 10.28 -36.52 -16.10
CA PRO A 29 11.49 -37.33 -16.27
C PRO A 29 12.46 -37.13 -15.08
N LYS A 30 13.23 -38.18 -14.78
CA LYS A 30 14.10 -38.28 -13.58
C LYS A 30 15.42 -37.49 -13.68
N ARG A 31 15.75 -36.83 -12.56
CA ARG A 31 17.07 -36.50 -11.95
C ARG A 31 18.11 -35.68 -12.76
N SER A 32 18.42 -34.47 -12.27
CA SER A 32 19.63 -34.22 -11.43
C SER A 32 19.72 -32.77 -10.92
N ARG A 33 19.99 -32.65 -9.60
CA ARG A 33 20.71 -31.58 -8.89
C ARG A 33 20.41 -30.10 -9.25
N LEU A 34 19.28 -29.60 -8.75
CA LEU A 34 19.01 -28.31 -8.08
C LEU A 34 17.48 -28.32 -7.90
N GLN A 35 16.96 -28.36 -6.67
CA GLN A 35 15.52 -28.25 -6.45
C GLN A 35 15.09 -26.82 -6.80
N GLN A 36 14.82 -26.59 -8.08
CA GLN A 36 14.01 -25.48 -8.52
C GLN A 36 12.62 -25.73 -7.93
N THR A 37 12.33 -25.12 -6.78
CA THR A 37 10.95 -25.02 -6.32
C THR A 37 10.21 -24.26 -7.39
N ASP A 38 9.25 -24.91 -8.06
CA ASP A 38 8.35 -24.27 -8.98
C ASP A 38 7.55 -23.24 -8.16
N TYR A 39 7.94 -21.97 -8.24
CA TYR A 39 7.27 -20.90 -7.53
C TYR A 39 6.02 -20.54 -8.32
N CYS A 40 4.84 -20.94 -7.82
CA CYS A 40 3.59 -20.36 -8.29
C CYS A 40 3.58 -18.87 -7.93
N LEU A 41 3.96 -18.03 -8.89
CA LEU A 41 3.88 -16.58 -8.78
C LEU A 41 2.40 -16.19 -8.87
N ASP A 42 1.82 -15.73 -7.76
CA ASP A 42 0.52 -15.08 -7.77
C ASP A 42 0.73 -13.58 -8.05
N VAL A 43 0.12 -13.10 -9.14
CA VAL A 43 0.26 -11.72 -9.61
C VAL A 43 -1.06 -11.01 -9.39
N MET A 44 -1.00 -9.92 -8.65
CA MET A 44 -2.12 -9.03 -8.37
C MET A 44 -1.88 -7.65 -9.00
N ILE A 45 -2.93 -7.09 -9.61
CA ILE A 45 -2.93 -5.73 -10.15
C ILE A 45 -3.72 -4.84 -9.20
N GLN A 46 -3.05 -3.84 -8.63
CA GLN A 46 -3.67 -2.87 -7.74
C GLN A 46 -3.94 -1.55 -8.48
N SER A 47 -5.09 -0.95 -8.21
CA SER A 47 -5.45 0.41 -8.66
C SER A 47 -6.34 1.08 -7.62
N ILE A 48 -6.22 2.40 -7.52
CA ILE A 48 -7.17 3.26 -6.78
C ILE A 48 -8.43 3.44 -7.63
N ASP A 49 -8.27 3.54 -8.96
CA ASP A 49 -9.38 3.81 -9.86
C ASP A 49 -10.20 2.54 -10.17
N SER A 50 -11.50 2.55 -9.89
CA SER A 50 -12.39 1.41 -10.16
C SER A 50 -12.61 1.18 -11.65
N SER A 51 -12.67 2.26 -12.43
CA SER A 51 -12.80 2.24 -13.89
C SER A 51 -11.63 1.51 -14.58
N VAL A 52 -10.43 1.64 -14.01
CA VAL A 52 -9.23 0.90 -14.43
C VAL A 52 -9.40 -0.59 -14.14
N LEU A 53 -9.81 -0.97 -12.94
CA LEU A 53 -10.00 -2.38 -12.58
C LEU A 53 -11.07 -3.06 -13.43
N VAL A 54 -12.18 -2.37 -13.73
CA VAL A 54 -13.22 -2.87 -14.64
C VAL A 54 -12.62 -3.17 -16.03
N ASN A 55 -11.78 -2.28 -16.56
CA ASN A 55 -11.11 -2.48 -17.85
C ASN A 55 -10.11 -3.65 -17.80
N PHE A 56 -9.35 -3.77 -16.71
CA PHE A 56 -8.39 -4.86 -16.53
C PHE A 56 -9.07 -6.22 -16.31
N LYS A 57 -10.26 -6.25 -15.70
CA LYS A 57 -11.06 -7.47 -15.54
C LYS A 57 -11.48 -8.07 -16.87
N GLN A 58 -11.73 -7.23 -17.87
CA GLN A 58 -12.07 -7.68 -19.22
C GLN A 58 -10.84 -8.18 -20.01
N LYS A 59 -9.64 -7.71 -19.66
CA LYS A 59 -8.40 -7.92 -20.43
C LYS A 59 -7.46 -8.95 -19.84
N THR A 60 -7.62 -9.28 -18.56
CA THR A 60 -6.67 -10.10 -17.82
C THR A 60 -7.37 -11.16 -16.97
N LYS A 61 -6.59 -12.14 -16.51
CA LYS A 61 -7.03 -13.19 -15.59
C LYS A 61 -6.39 -13.04 -14.21
N TYR A 62 -5.68 -11.93 -13.98
CA TYR A 62 -4.98 -11.69 -12.73
C TYR A 62 -5.98 -11.24 -11.66
N LYS A 63 -5.62 -11.49 -10.39
CA LYS A 63 -6.40 -10.99 -9.26
C LYS A 63 -6.31 -9.46 -9.22
N LEU A 64 -7.44 -8.83 -8.96
CA LEU A 64 -7.55 -7.37 -8.93
C LEU A 64 -7.70 -6.85 -7.50
N VAL A 65 -6.97 -5.79 -7.16
CA VAL A 65 -6.94 -5.20 -5.83
C VAL A 65 -7.40 -3.75 -5.90
N TYR A 66 -8.53 -3.46 -5.28
CA TYR A 66 -9.04 -2.08 -5.14
C TYR A 66 -8.36 -1.39 -3.96
N MET A 67 -7.69 -0.28 -4.20
CA MET A 67 -7.02 0.49 -3.14
C MET A 67 -7.93 1.63 -2.71
N ILE A 68 -8.44 1.57 -1.48
CA ILE A 68 -9.18 2.69 -0.88
C ILE A 68 -8.13 3.67 -0.37
N ASP A 69 -8.01 4.84 -1.00
CA ASP A 69 -7.05 5.90 -0.64
C ASP A 69 -7.55 6.85 0.45
N GLU A 70 -8.84 6.75 0.79
CA GLU A 70 -9.47 7.53 1.86
C GLU A 70 -9.51 6.79 3.21
N TYR A 71 -9.67 7.59 4.28
CA TYR A 71 -9.89 7.06 5.63
C TYR A 71 -11.38 6.78 5.85
N VAL A 72 -11.76 5.51 5.76
CA VAL A 72 -13.12 5.06 6.05
C VAL A 72 -13.20 4.23 7.33
N SER A 73 -14.32 4.32 8.07
CA SER A 73 -14.58 3.47 9.24
C SER A 73 -15.33 2.18 8.91
N ASP A 74 -16.07 2.18 7.80
CA ASP A 74 -16.90 1.04 7.39
C ASP A 74 -17.21 1.14 5.88
N ALA A 75 -17.93 0.16 5.33
CA ALA A 75 -18.43 0.18 3.96
C ALA A 75 -19.89 -0.26 3.90
N LEU A 76 -20.71 0.50 3.15
CA LEU A 76 -22.12 0.16 2.95
C LEU A 76 -22.27 -1.15 2.16
N PRO A 77 -23.31 -1.96 2.41
CA PRO A 77 -23.54 -3.21 1.68
C PRO A 77 -23.61 -3.04 0.16
N SER A 78 -24.14 -1.91 -0.33
CA SER A 78 -24.15 -1.55 -1.74
C SER A 78 -22.74 -1.36 -2.30
N SER A 79 -21.90 -0.59 -1.59
CA SER A 79 -20.51 -0.36 -1.97
C SER A 79 -19.70 -1.66 -1.99
N LEU A 80 -19.93 -2.56 -1.01
CA LEU A 80 -19.29 -3.87 -0.97
C LEU A 80 -19.71 -4.74 -2.17
N ALA A 81 -20.99 -4.72 -2.53
CA ALA A 81 -21.49 -5.42 -3.71
C ALA A 81 -20.83 -4.88 -4.99
N ASP A 82 -20.71 -3.57 -5.13
CA ASP A 82 -20.08 -2.92 -6.28
C ASP A 82 -18.60 -3.28 -6.39
N ILE A 83 -17.83 -3.17 -5.30
CA ILE A 83 -16.40 -3.57 -5.27
C ILE A 83 -16.23 -5.02 -5.72
N LYS A 84 -17.10 -5.91 -5.24
CA LYS A 84 -17.02 -7.34 -5.59
C LYS A 84 -17.23 -7.60 -7.08
N THR A 85 -17.90 -6.70 -7.80
CA THR A 85 -18.09 -6.83 -9.25
C THR A 85 -16.80 -6.66 -10.05
N PHE A 86 -15.78 -5.97 -9.51
CA PHE A 86 -14.55 -5.67 -10.26
C PHE A 86 -13.25 -6.03 -9.53
N ALA A 87 -13.26 -6.30 -8.22
CA ALA A 87 -12.07 -6.64 -7.44
C ALA A 87 -12.19 -7.97 -6.68
N ASP A 88 -11.05 -8.63 -6.48
CA ASP A 88 -10.92 -9.85 -5.67
C ASP A 88 -10.44 -9.54 -4.25
N ALA A 89 -9.74 -8.42 -4.09
CA ALA A 89 -9.18 -7.96 -2.84
C ALA A 89 -9.30 -6.44 -2.69
N VAL A 90 -9.15 -5.97 -1.46
CA VAL A 90 -9.12 -4.55 -1.12
C VAL A 90 -7.85 -4.25 -0.33
N ALA A 91 -7.14 -3.19 -0.73
CA ALA A 91 -6.07 -2.59 0.04
C ALA A 91 -6.63 -1.42 0.84
N VAL A 92 -6.50 -1.47 2.16
CA VAL A 92 -7.07 -0.51 3.12
C VAL A 92 -5.94 0.21 3.86
N HIS A 93 -6.08 1.52 4.04
CA HIS A 93 -5.12 2.28 4.81
C HIS A 93 -5.13 1.85 6.28
N LYS A 94 -3.96 1.73 6.91
CA LYS A 94 -3.83 1.21 8.28
C LYS A 94 -4.61 2.02 9.34
N GLY A 95 -4.82 3.32 9.07
CA GLY A 95 -5.62 4.23 9.89
C GLY A 95 -7.14 4.05 9.77
N SER A 96 -7.61 3.38 8.72
CA SER A 96 -9.03 2.97 8.59
C SER A 96 -9.37 1.76 9.44
N ILE A 97 -8.36 1.00 9.87
CA ILE A 97 -8.54 -0.18 10.74
C ILE A 97 -8.40 0.23 12.20
N TYR A 98 -7.30 0.91 12.54
CA TYR A 98 -7.11 1.54 13.84
C TYR A 98 -7.16 3.05 13.65
N ALA A 99 -8.23 3.67 14.13
CA ALA A 99 -8.37 5.12 14.09
C ALA A 99 -7.33 5.77 15.01
N VAL A 100 -6.62 6.79 14.52
CA VAL A 100 -5.50 7.42 15.23
C VAL A 100 -5.77 8.90 15.44
N ASP A 101 -5.61 9.38 16.66
CA ASP A 101 -5.67 10.79 17.04
C ASP A 101 -4.40 11.17 17.80
N GLU A 102 -3.68 12.21 17.37
CA GLU A 102 -2.39 12.61 17.95
C GLU A 102 -1.45 11.44 18.31
N TYR A 103 -1.33 10.45 17.41
CA TYR A 103 -0.54 9.21 17.58
C TYR A 103 -1.11 8.14 18.54
N PHE A 104 -2.28 8.34 19.12
CA PHE A 104 -2.98 7.34 19.94
C PHE A 104 -4.04 6.60 19.13
N ILE A 105 -4.11 5.28 19.30
CA ILE A 105 -5.23 4.50 18.77
C ILE A 105 -6.47 4.80 19.61
N THR A 106 -7.49 5.40 18.99
CA THR A 106 -8.75 5.76 19.66
C THR A 106 -9.80 4.65 19.55
N ASN A 107 -9.85 3.96 18.41
CA ASN A 107 -10.83 2.92 18.14
C ASN A 107 -10.29 1.89 17.12
N GLN A 108 -10.83 0.67 17.16
CA GLN A 108 -10.73 -0.33 16.10
C GLN A 108 -12.05 -0.36 15.33
N THR A 109 -11.98 -0.32 14.00
CA THR A 109 -13.17 -0.35 13.14
C THR A 109 -13.57 -1.78 12.77
N ASN A 110 -14.82 -1.96 12.33
CA ASN A 110 -15.35 -3.24 11.85
C ASN A 110 -15.17 -3.45 10.33
N LEU A 111 -14.46 -2.53 9.67
CA LEU A 111 -14.28 -2.51 8.23
C LEU A 111 -13.71 -3.83 7.68
N VAL A 112 -12.70 -4.40 8.35
CA VAL A 112 -12.07 -5.65 7.90
C VAL A 112 -13.04 -6.82 7.97
N GLU A 113 -13.85 -6.88 9.03
CA GLU A 113 -14.87 -7.93 9.19
C GLU A 113 -15.90 -7.86 8.06
N HIS A 114 -16.43 -6.66 7.77
CA HIS A 114 -17.42 -6.47 6.72
C HIS A 114 -16.86 -6.74 5.31
N LEU A 115 -15.62 -6.30 5.02
CA LEU A 115 -14.95 -6.61 3.75
C LEU A 115 -14.77 -8.13 3.55
N LYS A 116 -14.34 -8.84 4.60
CA LYS A 116 -14.16 -10.30 4.56
C LYS A 116 -15.49 -11.04 4.46
N ALA A 117 -16.54 -10.55 5.14
CA ALA A 117 -17.89 -11.09 5.02
C ALA A 117 -18.45 -10.95 3.59
N ALA A 118 -18.05 -9.91 2.85
CA ALA A 118 -18.34 -9.76 1.42
C ALA A 118 -17.46 -10.65 0.50
N GLY A 119 -16.57 -11.46 1.09
CA GLY A 119 -15.68 -12.38 0.37
C GLY A 119 -14.52 -11.69 -0.33
N LEU A 120 -14.11 -10.49 0.11
CA LEU A 120 -12.93 -9.80 -0.38
C LEU A 120 -11.72 -10.13 0.51
N LEU A 121 -10.56 -10.36 -0.12
CA LEU A 121 -9.30 -10.43 0.64
C LEU A 121 -8.91 -9.03 1.10
N VAL A 122 -8.39 -8.89 2.31
CA VAL A 122 -8.03 -7.59 2.88
C VAL A 122 -6.52 -7.48 3.06
N TYR A 123 -5.94 -6.47 2.41
CA TYR A 123 -4.55 -6.06 2.55
C TYR A 123 -4.50 -4.73 3.30
N VAL A 124 -3.59 -4.59 4.25
CA VAL A 124 -3.34 -3.30 4.92
C VAL A 124 -2.10 -2.62 4.35
N TYR A 125 -2.15 -1.30 4.18
CA TYR A 125 -1.05 -0.51 3.63
C TYR A 125 -0.88 0.86 4.31
N VAL A 126 0.29 1.50 4.26
CA VAL A 126 1.63 0.90 4.08
C VAL A 126 2.25 0.75 5.48
N LEU A 127 2.71 -0.46 5.84
CA LEU A 127 3.44 -0.64 7.09
C LEU A 127 4.89 -0.20 6.95
N ARG A 128 5.36 0.54 7.94
CA ARG A 128 6.63 1.24 7.96
C ARG A 128 7.28 1.02 9.33
N ASN A 129 8.58 0.77 9.34
CA ASN A 129 9.30 0.47 10.59
C ASN A 129 9.63 1.75 11.38
N GLU A 130 9.56 2.91 10.74
CA GLU A 130 9.93 4.18 11.35
C GLU A 130 8.99 4.51 12.50
N PHE A 131 9.56 4.93 13.64
CA PHE A 131 8.80 5.19 14.86
C PHE A 131 7.71 6.26 14.67
N THR A 132 7.92 7.26 13.81
CA THR A 132 6.93 8.31 13.53
C THR A 132 5.76 7.84 12.68
N SER A 133 5.88 6.68 12.04
CA SER A 133 4.83 6.12 11.20
C SER A 133 3.81 5.32 12.01
N GLN A 134 4.12 4.98 13.26
CA GLN A 134 3.35 4.07 14.11
C GLN A 134 2.67 4.83 15.25
N PRO A 135 1.41 4.52 15.56
CA PRO A 135 0.79 4.89 16.82
C PRO A 135 1.61 4.43 18.03
N TRP A 136 1.54 5.19 19.13
CA TRP A 136 2.28 4.89 20.36
C TRP A 136 1.83 3.60 21.03
N ASP A 137 0.60 3.16 20.79
CA ASP A 137 0.07 1.87 21.24
C ASP A 137 0.89 0.67 20.75
N PHE A 138 1.65 0.82 19.65
CA PHE A 138 2.57 -0.22 19.16
C PHE A 138 3.97 -0.16 19.79
N PHE A 139 4.23 0.79 20.70
CA PHE A 139 5.50 0.97 21.41
C PHE A 139 6.73 1.06 20.47
N ALA A 140 6.54 1.64 19.28
CA ALA A 140 7.54 1.72 18.22
C ALA A 140 8.12 0.35 17.77
N ASP A 141 7.38 -0.75 17.96
CA ASP A 141 7.76 -2.08 17.49
C ASP A 141 6.90 -2.50 16.28
N ALA A 142 7.53 -2.55 15.11
CA ALA A 142 6.91 -3.02 13.87
C ALA A 142 6.42 -4.48 13.91
N THR A 143 6.97 -5.31 14.80
CA THR A 143 6.47 -6.67 15.04
C THR A 143 5.11 -6.63 15.72
N VAL A 144 4.92 -5.73 16.70
CA VAL A 144 3.66 -5.54 17.42
C VAL A 144 2.60 -4.93 16.51
N GLU A 145 2.98 -3.95 15.69
CA GLU A 145 2.10 -3.39 14.64
C GLU A 145 1.60 -4.50 13.71
N ILE A 146 2.51 -5.26 13.10
CA ILE A 146 2.16 -6.37 12.22
C ILE A 146 1.29 -7.40 12.95
N ASN A 147 1.62 -7.74 14.20
CA ASN A 147 0.87 -8.71 14.98
C ASN A 147 -0.57 -8.28 15.23
N SER A 148 -0.79 -7.00 15.50
CA SER A 148 -2.11 -6.44 15.73
C SER A 148 -2.99 -6.53 14.48
N TYR A 149 -2.43 -6.26 13.29
CA TYR A 149 -3.18 -6.42 12.04
C TYR A 149 -3.42 -7.88 11.65
N VAL A 150 -2.42 -8.76 11.80
CA VAL A 150 -2.52 -10.16 11.36
C VAL A 150 -3.27 -11.04 12.36
N ALA A 151 -2.92 -11.00 13.64
CA ALA A 151 -3.53 -11.84 14.67
C ALA A 151 -4.72 -11.16 15.36
N GLY A 152 -4.70 -9.84 15.51
CA GLY A 152 -5.78 -9.08 16.16
C GLY A 152 -6.98 -8.88 15.25
N VAL A 153 -6.75 -8.26 14.09
CA VAL A 153 -7.83 -7.95 13.13
C VAL A 153 -8.06 -9.05 12.09
N GLY A 154 -7.02 -9.82 11.77
CA GLY A 154 -7.14 -10.94 10.82
C GLY A 154 -7.06 -10.53 9.35
N VAL A 155 -6.20 -9.58 8.99
CA VAL A 155 -5.94 -9.22 7.58
C VAL A 155 -5.29 -10.38 6.81
N ASP A 156 -5.56 -10.48 5.51
CA ASP A 156 -5.05 -11.56 4.65
C ASP A 156 -3.65 -11.27 4.11
N GLY A 157 -3.25 -10.00 4.06
CA GLY A 157 -1.91 -9.62 3.63
C GLY A 157 -1.48 -8.22 4.06
N LEU A 158 -0.19 -7.95 3.84
CA LEU A 158 0.48 -6.72 4.25
C LEU A 158 1.19 -6.10 3.05
N ILE A 159 1.04 -4.79 2.89
CA ILE A 159 1.84 -3.98 1.95
C ILE A 159 2.79 -3.15 2.80
N THR A 160 4.10 -3.34 2.60
CA THR A 160 5.13 -2.74 3.46
C THR A 160 6.38 -2.37 2.67
N ASP A 161 7.00 -1.24 3.06
CA ASP A 161 8.30 -0.82 2.58
C ASP A 161 9.45 -1.64 3.20
N PHE A 162 9.14 -2.45 4.24
CA PHE A 162 10.11 -3.23 5.02
C PHE A 162 9.82 -4.74 4.94
N PRO A 163 9.99 -5.38 3.76
CA PRO A 163 9.66 -6.79 3.56
C PRO A 163 10.49 -7.75 4.44
N ALA A 164 11.67 -7.32 4.89
CA ALA A 164 12.47 -8.08 5.84
C ALA A 164 11.77 -8.25 7.21
N THR A 165 11.07 -7.21 7.69
CA THR A 165 10.29 -7.25 8.92
C THR A 165 9.13 -8.23 8.80
N ALA A 166 8.32 -8.11 7.73
CA ALA A 166 7.21 -9.02 7.48
C ALA A 166 7.68 -10.48 7.32
N ARG A 167 8.82 -10.70 6.65
CA ARG A 167 9.42 -12.04 6.54
C ARG A 167 9.89 -12.59 7.88
N ARG A 168 10.48 -11.75 8.75
CA ARG A 168 10.86 -12.14 10.12
C ARG A 168 9.63 -12.51 10.93
N TYR A 169 8.60 -11.65 10.92
CA TYR A 169 7.33 -11.88 11.58
C TYR A 169 6.74 -13.22 11.15
N LYS A 170 6.56 -13.47 9.84
CA LYS A 170 6.00 -14.73 9.28
C LYS A 170 6.79 -16.00 9.66
N ARG A 171 8.07 -15.88 10.00
CA ARG A 171 8.93 -16.99 10.42
C ARG A 171 9.00 -17.17 11.94
N ASN A 172 8.36 -16.30 12.70
CA ASN A 172 8.33 -16.38 14.16
C ASN A 172 7.71 -17.71 14.60
N SER A 173 8.35 -18.39 15.56
CA SER A 173 7.85 -19.63 16.16
C SER A 173 6.66 -19.41 17.10
N CYS A 174 6.35 -18.16 17.44
CA CYS A 174 5.26 -17.83 18.36
C CYS A 174 3.86 -17.87 17.74
N PHE A 175 3.72 -18.19 16.44
CA PHE A 175 2.39 -18.39 15.86
C PHE A 175 1.75 -19.70 16.34
N ASN A 176 0.45 -19.65 16.59
CA ASN A 176 -0.39 -20.80 16.96
C ASN A 176 -0.03 -21.45 18.30
N LEU A 177 0.56 -20.69 19.23
CA LEU A 177 0.81 -21.18 20.58
C LEU A 177 -0.46 -21.23 21.45
N GLY A 178 -1.58 -20.68 20.98
CA GLY A 178 -2.84 -20.66 21.72
C GLY A 178 -2.65 -20.02 23.09
N ASN A 179 -2.97 -20.77 24.15
CA ASN A 179 -2.80 -20.31 25.54
C ASN A 179 -1.34 -20.12 25.97
N ASN A 180 -0.37 -20.65 25.22
CA ASN A 180 1.06 -20.47 25.48
C ASN A 180 1.66 -19.27 24.73
N THR A 181 0.81 -18.42 24.13
CA THR A 181 1.26 -17.21 23.43
C THR A 181 1.92 -16.27 24.44
N PRO A 182 3.20 -15.88 24.24
CA PRO A 182 3.88 -14.97 25.15
C PRO A 182 3.22 -13.60 25.21
N VAL A 183 3.32 -12.91 26.34
CA VAL A 183 2.75 -11.56 26.54
C VAL A 183 3.22 -10.55 25.49
N TYR A 184 4.47 -10.66 25.03
CA TYR A 184 5.00 -9.78 23.98
C TYR A 184 4.42 -10.04 22.58
N MET A 185 3.62 -11.11 22.41
CA MET A 185 2.84 -11.42 21.21
C MET A 185 1.35 -11.16 21.41
N GLU A 186 0.95 -10.51 22.51
CA GLU A 186 -0.40 -10.00 22.67
C GLU A 186 -0.67 -8.90 21.63
N THR A 187 -1.92 -8.81 21.20
CA THR A 187 -2.39 -7.76 20.29
C THR A 187 -2.72 -6.52 21.11
N ILE A 188 -2.55 -5.34 20.53
CA ILE A 188 -2.92 -4.11 21.22
C ILE A 188 -4.42 -4.07 21.51
N GLN A 189 -4.78 -3.37 22.58
CA GLN A 189 -6.16 -3.00 22.86
C GLN A 189 -6.38 -1.55 22.40
N ALA A 190 -7.27 -1.34 21.44
CA ALA A 190 -7.61 0.01 20.97
C ALA A 190 -8.10 0.88 22.15
N GLY A 191 -7.59 2.11 22.25
CA GLY A 191 -7.88 3.03 23.35
C GLY A 191 -7.20 2.68 24.67
N GLY A 192 -6.34 1.66 24.73
CA GLY A 192 -5.66 1.24 25.96
C GLY A 192 -4.74 2.33 26.50
N LEU A 193 -3.89 2.91 25.65
CA LEU A 193 -2.98 3.98 26.06
C LEU A 193 -3.72 5.30 26.35
N LEU A 194 -4.78 5.58 25.59
CA LEU A 194 -5.63 6.78 25.76
C LEU A 194 -6.28 6.84 27.15
N GLN A 195 -6.61 5.67 27.73
CA GLN A 195 -7.17 5.59 29.08
C GLN A 195 -6.20 6.04 30.18
N LEU A 196 -4.89 5.95 29.93
CA LEU A 196 -3.85 6.36 30.88
C LEU A 196 -3.61 7.88 30.89
N ILE A 197 -4.13 8.60 29.88
CA ILE A 197 -4.01 10.06 29.79
C ILE A 197 -5.05 10.74 30.68
N ILE A 198 -4.60 11.71 31.48
CA ILE A 198 -5.49 12.56 32.29
C ILE A 198 -6.49 13.29 31.38
N PRO A 199 -7.78 13.44 31.78
CA PRO A 199 -8.81 13.99 30.91
C PRO A 199 -8.47 15.36 30.31
N GLN A 200 -7.75 16.23 31.03
CA GLN A 200 -7.38 17.56 30.52
C GLN A 200 -6.30 17.55 29.43
N ALA A 201 -5.55 16.45 29.30
CA ALA A 201 -4.46 16.30 28.34
C ALA A 201 -4.82 15.33 27.19
N ARG A 202 -6.07 14.88 27.11
CA ARG A 202 -6.53 14.04 26.00
C ARG A 202 -6.66 14.89 24.73
N PRO A 203 -6.34 14.32 23.57
CA PRO A 203 -6.57 15.01 22.32
C PRO A 203 -8.07 15.32 22.14
N PRO A 204 -8.39 16.42 21.44
CA PRO A 204 -9.78 16.78 21.18
C PRO A 204 -10.45 15.71 20.32
N ALA A 205 -11.71 15.38 20.63
CA ALA A 205 -12.44 14.37 19.87
C ALA A 205 -12.49 14.70 18.37
N MET A 206 -11.92 13.83 17.54
CA MET A 206 -12.01 13.94 16.08
C MET A 206 -13.43 13.68 15.58
N PRO A 207 -13.79 14.25 14.41
CA PRO A 207 -15.00 13.86 13.70
C PRO A 207 -15.01 12.35 13.39
N PRO A 208 -16.20 11.70 13.39
CA PRO A 208 -16.31 10.33 12.93
C PRO A 208 -15.80 10.17 11.51
N MET A 209 -15.01 9.11 11.25
CA MET A 209 -14.62 8.77 9.88
C MET A 209 -15.86 8.38 9.07
N PRO A 210 -15.93 8.73 7.78
CA PRO A 210 -17.05 8.37 6.92
C PRO A 210 -17.08 6.86 6.64
N ALA A 211 -18.26 6.35 6.28
CA ALA A 211 -18.39 5.02 5.69
C ALA A 211 -18.33 5.11 4.16
N LEU A 212 -17.71 4.13 3.53
CA LEU A 212 -17.57 4.05 2.08
C LEU A 212 -18.93 3.89 1.39
N ASN A 213 -19.27 4.83 0.52
CA ASN A 213 -20.52 4.87 -0.22
C ASN A 213 -20.33 4.56 -1.71
N VAL A 214 -21.43 4.34 -2.43
CA VAL A 214 -21.43 3.96 -3.86
C VAL A 214 -20.74 5.02 -4.71
N SER A 215 -20.94 6.30 -4.39
CA SER A 215 -20.31 7.41 -5.10
C SER A 215 -18.78 7.45 -4.95
N ASP A 216 -18.23 6.82 -3.92
CA ASP A 216 -16.79 6.75 -3.65
C ASP A 216 -16.14 5.54 -4.33
N VAL A 217 -16.96 4.66 -4.93
CA VAL A 217 -16.52 3.42 -5.58
C VAL A 217 -16.78 3.47 -7.08
N VAL A 218 -17.94 3.97 -7.50
CA VAL A 218 -18.37 3.91 -8.90
C VAL A 218 -17.86 5.11 -9.67
N GLU A 219 -16.96 4.85 -10.62
CA GLU A 219 -16.40 5.86 -11.51
C GLU A 219 -17.01 5.80 -12.92
N PRO A 220 -17.00 6.92 -13.65
CA PRO A 220 -17.35 6.92 -15.06
C PRO A 220 -16.35 6.08 -15.89
N PRO A 221 -16.76 5.57 -17.07
CA PRO A 221 -15.88 4.82 -17.96
C PRO A 221 -14.66 5.64 -18.41
N LEU A 222 -13.53 4.97 -18.56
CA LEU A 222 -12.30 5.61 -19.04
C LEU A 222 -12.50 6.23 -20.43
N PRO A 223 -11.98 7.45 -20.67
CA PRO A 223 -12.07 8.07 -21.98
C PRO A 223 -11.25 7.28 -23.02
N PRO A 224 -11.61 7.35 -24.31
CA PRO A 224 -10.81 6.77 -25.38
C PRO A 224 -9.40 7.36 -25.40
N VAL A 225 -8.38 6.50 -25.52
CA VAL A 225 -7.00 6.95 -25.67
C VAL A 225 -6.82 7.57 -27.06
N ALA A 226 -6.65 8.89 -27.12
CA ALA A 226 -6.31 9.57 -28.37
C ALA A 226 -4.83 9.31 -28.72
N LEU A 227 -4.58 8.71 -29.88
CA LEU A 227 -3.23 8.60 -30.42
C LEU A 227 -2.73 10.00 -30.80
N LYS A 228 -1.70 10.48 -30.11
CA LYS A 228 -0.99 11.70 -30.51
C LYS A 228 -0.42 11.46 -31.92
N PRO A 229 -0.69 12.35 -32.90
CA PRO A 229 -0.09 12.21 -34.22
C PRO A 229 1.44 12.14 -34.12
N PRO A 230 2.11 11.31 -34.93
CA PRO A 230 3.56 11.32 -34.98
C PRO A 230 4.06 12.74 -35.25
N PRO A 231 5.18 13.18 -34.65
CA PRO A 231 5.75 14.48 -34.95
C PRO A 231 5.98 14.56 -36.46
N ALA A 232 5.46 15.60 -37.10
CA ALA A 232 5.67 15.84 -38.51
C ALA A 232 7.18 15.86 -38.77
N SER A 233 7.65 15.00 -39.68
CA SER A 233 9.03 15.00 -40.15
C SER A 233 9.39 16.42 -40.62
N PRO A 234 10.56 16.97 -40.24
CA PRO A 234 10.96 18.28 -40.71
C PRO A 234 11.10 18.24 -42.23
N ALA A 235 10.33 19.09 -42.91
CA ALA A 235 10.48 19.33 -44.33
C ALA A 235 11.87 19.91 -44.59
N ASN A 236 12.55 19.35 -45.61
CA ASN A 236 13.85 19.78 -46.09
C ASN A 236 13.95 21.31 -46.22
N SER A 237 14.81 21.92 -45.41
CA SER A 237 15.36 23.25 -45.68
C SER A 237 16.86 23.11 -45.94
N PRO A 238 17.42 23.83 -46.92
CA PRO A 238 18.78 23.59 -47.40
C PRO A 238 19.84 23.96 -46.35
N ALA A 239 20.92 23.16 -46.34
CA ALA A 239 22.06 23.30 -45.46
C ALA A 239 22.82 24.63 -45.66
N SER A 240 23.33 25.19 -44.57
CA SER A 240 24.38 26.23 -44.54
C SER A 240 25.12 26.16 -43.18
N PRO A 241 26.39 26.58 -43.13
CA PRO A 241 27.46 25.76 -42.55
C PRO A 241 27.73 25.96 -41.05
N HIS A 242 28.37 24.94 -40.48
CA HIS A 242 28.92 24.91 -39.13
C HIS A 242 29.84 26.11 -38.84
N SER A 243 29.59 26.77 -37.71
CA SER A 243 30.61 27.55 -36.99
C SER A 243 30.69 27.06 -35.55
N ALA A 244 31.80 26.39 -35.25
CA ALA A 244 32.19 26.02 -33.89
C ALA A 244 32.52 27.29 -33.09
N ALA A 245 31.88 27.46 -31.94
CA ALA A 245 32.34 28.41 -30.93
C ALA A 245 32.13 27.78 -29.55
N ALA A 246 33.21 27.24 -29.01
CA ALA A 246 33.33 26.92 -27.61
C ALA A 246 33.27 28.21 -26.79
N ARG A 247 32.47 28.26 -25.72
CA ARG A 247 32.74 29.14 -24.59
C ARG A 247 32.23 28.54 -23.28
N ARG A 248 33.19 28.05 -22.49
CA ARG A 248 33.09 27.81 -21.04
C ARG A 248 33.13 29.15 -20.31
N THR A 249 32.42 29.24 -19.18
CA THR A 249 32.82 29.81 -17.86
C THR A 249 31.57 29.90 -16.97
N THR A 250 31.35 29.03 -15.97
CA THR A 250 31.83 29.08 -14.57
C THR A 250 31.66 30.43 -13.87
N ALA A 251 30.61 30.59 -13.05
CA ALA A 251 30.62 31.30 -11.75
C ALA A 251 29.19 31.41 -11.17
N SER A 252 28.80 30.53 -10.24
CA SER A 252 27.62 30.78 -9.38
C SER A 252 27.71 30.13 -7.99
N VAL A 253 28.92 29.82 -7.51
CA VAL A 253 29.11 29.21 -6.18
C VAL A 253 29.44 30.27 -5.11
N PHE A 254 29.99 31.42 -5.51
CA PHE A 254 30.34 32.50 -4.56
C PHE A 254 29.15 33.30 -4.03
N ALA A 255 28.01 33.31 -4.72
CA ALA A 255 26.82 34.05 -4.29
C ALA A 255 26.10 33.37 -3.11
N LEU A 256 26.18 32.04 -2.99
CA LEU A 256 25.52 31.28 -1.92
C LEU A 256 26.25 31.35 -0.58
N LEU A 257 27.58 31.46 -0.59
CA LEU A 257 28.40 31.54 0.63
C LEU A 257 28.22 32.87 1.39
N LEU A 258 27.97 33.98 0.68
CA LEU A 258 27.75 35.28 1.32
C LEU A 258 26.39 35.38 2.01
N VAL A 259 25.36 34.69 1.50
CA VAL A 259 24.03 34.65 2.13
C VAL A 259 24.07 33.84 3.43
N ILE A 260 24.80 32.72 3.46
CA ILE A 260 24.93 31.88 4.66
C ILE A 260 25.75 32.57 5.76
N LEU A 261 26.76 33.38 5.43
CA LEU A 261 27.51 34.13 6.43
C LEU A 261 26.66 35.23 7.10
N SER A 262 25.74 35.84 6.35
CA SER A 262 24.90 36.93 6.87
C SER A 262 23.82 36.46 7.86
N THR A 263 23.36 35.21 7.75
CA THR A 263 22.36 34.64 8.67
C THR A 263 22.97 34.16 9.98
N ILE A 264 24.26 33.83 10.02
CA ILE A 264 24.98 33.39 11.22
C ILE A 264 25.37 34.59 12.12
N LEU A 265 25.48 35.80 11.57
CA LEU A 265 25.77 37.03 12.33
C LEU A 265 24.52 37.68 12.96
N LEU A 266 23.34 37.09 12.75
CA LEU A 266 22.04 37.60 13.22
C LEU A 266 21.36 36.69 14.26
N VAL A 267 22.11 35.71 14.81
CA VAL A 267 21.73 34.86 15.95
C VAL A 267 22.83 34.97 17.00
#